data_AF-A0A4S4GHI4-F1
#
_entry.id   AF-A0A4S4GHI4-F1
#
_cell.length_a   1.000
_cell.length_b   1.000
_cell.length_c   1.000
_cell.angle_alpha   90.00
_cell.angle_beta   90.00
_cell.angle_gamma   90.00
#
_symmetry.space_group_name_H-M   'P 1'
#
loop_
_entity.id
_entity.type
_entity.pdbx_description
1 polymer ?
#
loop_
_entity_poly.entity_id
_entity_poly.type
_entity_poly.pdbx_seq_one_letter_code
_entity_poly.pdbx_strand_id
1 'polypeptide(L)'
;MASDLQQTLDRISRKARLLTERYSIVLKERNEAQARIEELETTVYDMRKEIEELNRRVEYLTIVTTAIPSRKDIEMSRAKLSELVREIDRCISELSE
;
A
#
# COMPACT_ATOMS: atom_id res chain seq x y z
N MET A 1 60.65 -19.68 -33.69
CA MET A 1 60.41 -18.57 -32.74
C MET A 1 59.34 -17.59 -33.25
N ALA A 2 59.42 -17.03 -34.46
CA ALA A 2 58.38 -16.13 -34.99
C ALA A 2 56.98 -16.76 -35.11
N SER A 3 56.88 -18.03 -35.53
CA SER A 3 55.61 -18.76 -35.66
C SER A 3 54.91 -19.04 -34.32
N ASP A 4 55.67 -19.17 -33.23
CA ASP A 4 55.12 -19.47 -31.90
C ASP A 4 54.55 -18.21 -31.24
N LEU A 5 55.20 -17.07 -31.51
CA LEU A 5 54.69 -15.76 -31.13
C LEU A 5 53.38 -15.42 -31.87
N GLN A 6 53.31 -15.68 -33.19
CA GLN A 6 52.08 -15.49 -33.96
C GLN A 6 50.92 -16.35 -33.45
N GLN A 7 51.15 -17.65 -33.18
CA GLN A 7 50.11 -18.51 -32.60
C GLN A 7 49.66 -18.04 -31.22
N THR A 8 50.58 -17.53 -30.41
CA THR A 8 50.27 -16.99 -29.08
C THR A 8 49.41 -15.73 -29.19
N LEU A 9 49.76 -14.80 -30.09
CA LEU A 9 48.97 -13.60 -30.37
C LEU A 9 47.56 -13.96 -30.87
N ASP A 10 47.43 -14.91 -31.79
CA ASP A 10 46.11 -15.35 -32.28
C ASP A 10 45.25 -15.97 -31.17
N ARG A 11 45.86 -16.72 -30.25
CA ARG A 11 45.16 -17.28 -29.08
C ARG A 11 44.71 -16.18 -28.13
N ILE A 12 45.54 -15.18 -27.87
CA ILE A 12 45.20 -14.04 -27.02
C ILE A 12 44.08 -13.23 -27.65
N SER A 13 44.17 -12.88 -28.94
CA SER A 13 43.13 -12.11 -29.64
C SER A 13 41.78 -12.83 -29.63
N ARG A 14 41.76 -14.16 -29.84
CA ARG A 14 40.52 -14.96 -29.73
C ARG A 14 39.93 -14.94 -28.33
N LYS A 15 40.77 -15.10 -27.29
CA LYS A 15 40.31 -15.05 -25.89
C LYS A 15 39.81 -13.67 -25.50
N ALA A 16 40.51 -12.61 -25.92
CA ALA A 16 40.11 -11.24 -25.68
C ALA A 16 38.74 -10.96 -26.31
N ARG A 17 38.54 -11.36 -27.58
CA ARG A 17 37.25 -11.21 -28.27
C ARG A 17 36.11 -11.95 -27.53
N LEU A 18 36.33 -13.20 -27.15
CA LEU A 18 35.35 -13.98 -26.40
C LEU A 18 35.02 -13.33 -25.05
N LEU A 19 36.03 -12.79 -24.36
CA LEU A 19 35.83 -12.10 -23.09
C LEU A 19 35.01 -10.82 -23.27
N THR A 20 35.29 -10.03 -24.31
CA THR A 20 34.52 -8.82 -24.62
C THR A 20 33.08 -9.14 -24.99
N GLU A 21 32.84 -10.18 -25.77
CA GLU A 21 31.48 -10.65 -26.13
C GLU A 21 30.71 -11.13 -24.89
N ARG A 22 31.35 -11.87 -23.98
CA ARG A 22 30.72 -12.28 -22.71
C ARG A 22 30.42 -11.10 -21.81
N TYR A 23 31.37 -10.16 -21.72
CA TYR A 23 31.21 -8.96 -20.90
C TYR A 23 30.04 -8.11 -21.41
N SER A 24 29.88 -7.95 -22.72
CA SER A 24 28.77 -7.16 -23.29
C SER A 24 27.40 -7.79 -22.99
N ILE A 25 27.30 -9.12 -23.00
CA ILE A 25 26.09 -9.84 -22.61
C ILE A 25 25.76 -9.59 -21.14
N VAL A 26 26.74 -9.80 -20.24
CA VAL A 26 26.55 -9.60 -18.80
C VAL A 26 26.19 -8.15 -18.49
N LEU A 27 26.84 -7.19 -19.15
CA LEU A 27 26.54 -5.77 -18.99
C LEU A 27 25.10 -5.46 -19.42
N LYS A 28 24.64 -6.04 -20.53
CA LYS A 28 23.26 -5.89 -21.00
C LYS A 28 22.27 -6.46 -19.99
N GLU A 29 22.48 -7.71 -19.54
CA GLU A 29 21.61 -8.36 -18.55
C GLU A 29 21.57 -7.58 -17.23
N ARG A 30 22.72 -7.06 -16.77
CA ARG A 30 22.80 -6.21 -15.57
C ARG A 30 21.99 -4.93 -15.72
N ASN A 31 22.04 -4.29 -16.90
CA ASN A 31 21.29 -3.07 -17.16
C ASN A 31 19.77 -3.35 -17.23
N GLU A 32 19.36 -4.45 -17.87
CA GLU A 32 17.96 -4.89 -17.91
C GLU A 32 17.43 -5.23 -16.52
N ALA A 33 18.21 -5.94 -15.71
CA ALA A 33 17.86 -6.24 -14.32
C ALA A 33 17.74 -4.96 -13.48
N GLN A 34 18.65 -4.00 -13.66
CA GLN A 34 18.61 -2.73 -12.95
C GLN A 34 17.34 -1.93 -13.30
N ALA A 35 17.00 -1.84 -14.59
CA ALA A 35 15.78 -1.17 -15.04
C ALA A 35 14.53 -1.85 -14.47
N ARG A 36 14.51 -3.19 -14.38
CA ARG A 36 13.40 -3.93 -13.77
C ARG A 36 13.28 -3.68 -12.28
N ILE A 37 14.40 -3.54 -11.56
CA ILE A 37 14.39 -3.19 -10.14
C ILE A 37 13.76 -1.81 -9.95
N GLU A 38 14.17 -0.81 -10.72
CA GLU A 38 13.63 0.56 -10.64
C GLU A 38 12.12 0.61 -10.92
N GLU A 39 11.65 -0.15 -11.92
CA GLU A 39 10.22 -0.29 -12.22
C GLU A 39 9.45 -0.93 -11.07
N LEU A 40 9.99 -2.01 -10.48
CA LEU A 40 9.37 -2.71 -9.37
C LEU A 40 9.35 -1.85 -8.10
N GLU A 41 10.43 -1.11 -7.81
CA GLU A 41 10.50 -0.19 -6.69
C GLU A 41 9.45 0.92 -6.80
N THR A 42 9.28 1.49 -8.00
CA THR A 42 8.24 2.48 -8.29
C THR A 42 6.85 1.88 -8.08
N THR A 43 6.61 0.69 -8.60
CA THR A 43 5.32 -0.02 -8.44
C THR A 43 5.01 -0.29 -6.97
N VAL A 44 5.99 -0.75 -6.19
CA VAL A 44 5.83 -1.00 -4.76
C VAL A 44 5.54 0.29 -4.00
N TYR A 45 6.20 1.40 -4.35
CA TYR A 45 5.94 2.70 -3.76
C TYR A 45 4.48 3.14 -4.00
N ASP A 46 4.01 3.05 -5.24
CA ASP A 46 2.64 3.43 -5.61
C ASP A 46 1.60 2.55 -4.92
N MET A 47 1.81 1.23 -4.89
CA MET A 47 0.94 0.31 -4.17
C MET A 47 0.88 0.61 -2.67
N ARG A 48 2.01 0.95 -2.03
CA ARG A 48 2.04 1.32 -0.62
C ARG A 48 1.24 2.60 -0.35
N LYS A 49 1.36 3.59 -1.23
CA LYS A 49 0.60 4.84 -1.14
C LYS A 49 -0.91 4.60 -1.28
N GLU A 50 -1.32 3.74 -2.21
CA GLU A 50 -2.72 3.35 -2.37
C GLU A 50 -3.24 2.60 -1.14
N ILE A 51 -2.48 1.66 -0.59
CA ILE A 51 -2.83 0.96 0.65
C ILE A 51 -3.03 1.95 1.81
N GLU A 52 -2.14 2.94 1.96
CA GLU A 52 -2.28 3.95 3.00
C GLU A 52 -3.56 4.78 2.83
N GLU A 53 -3.89 5.17 1.59
CA GLU A 53 -5.13 5.88 1.29
C GLU A 53 -6.37 5.03 1.57
N LEU A 54 -6.37 3.77 1.17
CA LEU A 54 -7.47 2.84 1.44
C LEU A 54 -7.63 2.61 2.95
N ASN A 55 -6.54 2.46 3.69
CA ASN A 55 -6.59 2.33 5.15
C ASN A 55 -7.21 3.56 5.82
N ARG A 56 -6.83 4.78 5.39
CA ARG A 56 -7.47 6.01 5.87
C ARG A 56 -8.97 6.04 5.57
N ARG A 57 -9.37 5.60 4.38
CA ARG A 57 -10.80 5.52 4.00
C ARG A 57 -11.56 4.51 4.85
N VAL A 58 -10.97 3.34 5.12
CA VAL A 58 -11.55 2.32 6.01
C VAL A 58 -11.69 2.84 7.43
N GLU A 59 -10.67 3.52 7.96
CA GLU A 59 -10.71 4.13 9.29
C GLU A 59 -11.83 5.18 9.37
N TYR A 60 -11.92 6.07 8.39
CA TYR A 60 -13.00 7.06 8.29
C TYR A 60 -14.38 6.40 8.28
N LEU A 61 -14.57 5.38 7.43
CA LEU A 61 -15.84 4.65 7.36
C LEU A 61 -16.15 3.94 8.68
N THR A 62 -15.15 3.37 9.34
CA THR A 62 -15.32 2.72 10.64
C THR A 62 -15.82 3.72 11.67
N ILE A 63 -15.19 4.89 11.78
CA ILE A 63 -15.60 5.97 12.69
C ILE A 63 -17.03 6.43 12.38
N VAL A 64 -17.37 6.60 11.09
CA VAL A 64 -18.74 6.99 10.69
C VAL A 64 -19.74 5.89 11.09
N THR A 65 -19.42 4.61 10.88
CA THR A 65 -20.32 3.51 11.22
C THR A 65 -20.49 3.28 12.72
N THR A 66 -19.45 3.48 13.53
CA THR A 66 -19.57 3.44 14.99
C THR A 66 -20.23 4.70 15.57
N ALA A 67 -20.20 5.81 14.84
CA ALA A 67 -20.95 7.03 15.18
C ALA A 67 -22.42 6.99 14.75
N ILE A 68 -22.86 6.00 13.97
CA ILE A 68 -24.28 5.80 13.65
C ILE A 68 -24.92 5.01 14.82
N PRO A 69 -25.78 5.64 15.65
CA PRO A 69 -26.49 4.92 16.70
C PRO A 69 -27.31 3.80 16.06
N SER A 70 -27.25 2.60 16.65
CA SER A 70 -28.04 1.49 16.14
C SER A 70 -29.53 1.79 16.28
N ARG A 71 -30.38 1.17 15.47
CA ARG A 71 -31.84 1.31 15.58
C ARG A 71 -32.34 1.03 17.01
N LYS A 72 -31.65 0.15 17.73
CA LYS A 72 -31.91 -0.18 19.14
C LYS A 72 -31.57 0.97 20.09
N ASP A 73 -30.48 1.70 19.84
CA ASP A 73 -30.08 2.86 20.65
C ASP A 73 -31.05 4.03 20.48
N ILE A 74 -31.59 4.19 19.26
CA ILE A 74 -32.64 5.17 18.96
C ILE A 74 -33.93 4.81 19.70
N GLU A 75 -34.34 3.54 19.68
CA GLU A 75 -35.54 3.07 20.40
C GLU A 75 -35.41 3.24 21.92
N MET A 76 -34.25 2.89 22.49
CA MET A 76 -33.97 3.10 23.92
C MET A 76 -34.01 4.58 24.29
N SER A 77 -33.42 5.45 23.47
CA SER A 77 -33.43 6.90 23.71
C SER A 77 -34.86 7.46 23.64
N ARG A 78 -35.68 6.99 22.69
CA ARG A 78 -37.08 7.41 22.55
C ARG A 78 -37.94 6.96 23.74
N ALA A 79 -37.73 5.74 24.24
CA ALA A 79 -38.42 5.25 25.44
C ALA A 79 -38.08 6.11 26.67
N LYS A 80 -36.80 6.40 26.86
CA LYS A 80 -36.31 7.21 27.99
C LYS A 80 -36.81 8.66 27.94
N LEU A 81 -36.84 9.26 26.76
CA LEU A 81 -37.45 10.58 26.55
C LEU A 81 -38.96 10.58 26.85
N SER A 82 -39.67 9.53 26.46
CA SER A 82 -41.12 9.42 26.72
C SER A 82 -41.43 9.27 28.21
N GLU A 83 -40.56 8.60 28.97
CA GLU A 83 -40.66 8.48 30.42
C GLU A 83 -40.41 9.82 31.11
N LEU A 84 -39.35 10.54 30.72
CA LEU A 84 -39.05 11.88 31.24
C LEU A 84 -40.18 12.87 30.97
N VAL A 85 -40.80 12.84 29.77
CA VAL A 85 -41.95 13.71 29.46
C VAL A 85 -43.13 13.42 30.39
N ARG A 86 -43.41 12.15 30.68
CA ARG A 86 -44.48 11.77 31.61
C ARG A 86 -44.20 12.19 33.05
N GLU A 87 -42.95 12.13 33.48
CA GLU A 87 -42.54 12.64 34.80
C GLU A 87 -42.71 14.16 34.88
N ILE A 88 -42.34 14.89 33.81
CA ILE A 88 -42.57 16.33 33.71
C ILE A 88 -44.07 16.63 33.78
N ASP A 89 -44.90 15.93 33.00
CA ASP A 89 -46.35 16.12 32.99
C ASP A 89 -46.97 15.83 34.37
N ARG A 90 -46.46 14.82 35.08
CA ARG A 90 -46.89 14.49 36.45
C ARG A 90 -46.49 15.59 37.45
N CYS A 91 -45.23 16.04 37.42
CA CYS A 91 -44.77 17.17 38.24
C CYS A 91 -45.56 18.46 37.96
N ILE A 92 -45.87 18.75 36.68
CA ILE A 92 -46.69 19.92 36.32
C ILE A 92 -48.09 19.78 36.91
N SER A 93 -48.69 18.59 36.81
CA SER A 93 -50.02 18.33 37.37
C SER A 93 -50.04 18.51 38.88
N GLU A 94 -49.04 17.97 39.60
CA GLU A 94 -48.85 18.12 41.05
C GLU A 94 -48.58 19.57 41.48
N LEU A 95 -48.02 20.43 40.60
CA LEU A 95 -47.83 21.86 40.85
C LEU A 95 -49.07 22.72 40.51
N SER A 96 -50.05 22.15 39.81
CA SER A 96 -51.28 22.83 39.39
C SER A 96 -52.52 22.48 40.23
N GLU A 97 -52.40 21.53 41.16
CA GLU A 97 -53.31 21.32 42.30
C GLU A 97 -52.84 22.11 43.53
#